data_AF-A0A1G7JNB6-F1
#
_entry.id   AF-A0A1G7JNB6-F1
#
_cell.length_a   1.000
_cell.length_b   1.000
_cell.length_c   1.000
_cell.angle_alpha   90.00
_cell.angle_beta   90.00
_cell.angle_gamma   90.00
#
_symmetry.space_group_name_H-M   'P 1'
#
loop_
_entity.id
_entity.type
_entity.pdbx_description
1 polymer ?
#
loop_
_entity_poly.entity_id
_entity_poly.type
_entity_poly.pdbx_seq_one_letter_code
_entity_poly.pdbx_strand_id
1 'polypeptide(L)'
;MMTSNEKETSLDYRNDNGSYKSIDECRPEIVRYDKVLRVNTNDKDPKSRQSQSTKRYRQDLRWFDHWLDAQDNLTEVSDLNDENVDLLIFALDHQFNGSTKRQRWDQISSMYDYFERKNIVDQNPLAAENPRKRGLTKTTEQEIQIEPDERYALTAEEVRKMEKNVKQHGPRDKLIIRLMWQTGVRRTEASYLTTKMFNYDQREIEIPGEITKNGMGRVVPYQETLDGLLNDWLDFHRDDMAMTADHDYLFVGERGGRLSGQRINEIVRDAAIDAGINRKLGYTDANGKERWLITAHNLRHGYGTYMANETDAGLWEISKLMGHKSIETTQNRYVAHDERAGTEHGHKYGPK
;
A
#
# COMPACT_ATOMS: atom_id res chain seq x y z
N MET A 1 25.31 40.44 -21.41
CA MET A 1 25.71 39.02 -21.33
C MET A 1 25.84 38.64 -19.87
N MET A 2 24.74 38.14 -19.31
CA MET A 2 24.69 37.31 -18.11
C MET A 2 23.70 36.19 -18.44
N THR A 3 24.09 34.99 -18.07
CA THR A 3 23.82 33.73 -18.75
C THR A 3 22.45 33.14 -18.46
N SER A 4 21.85 32.56 -19.49
CA SER A 4 20.61 31.78 -19.51
C SER A 4 20.74 30.45 -18.75
N ASN A 5 21.11 30.45 -17.46
CA ASN A 5 21.36 29.21 -16.72
C ASN A 5 21.19 29.28 -15.17
N GLU A 6 20.32 30.15 -14.63
CA GLU A 6 20.10 30.24 -13.16
C GLU A 6 18.61 30.33 -12.73
N LYS A 7 17.72 29.63 -13.43
CA LYS A 7 16.42 29.22 -12.89
C LYS A 7 16.13 27.78 -13.29
N GLU A 8 16.96 26.84 -12.84
CA GLU A 8 16.38 25.58 -12.37
C GLU A 8 15.55 25.98 -11.15
N THR A 9 14.30 26.36 -11.40
CA THR A 9 13.28 26.54 -10.37
C THR A 9 13.33 25.30 -9.50
N SER A 10 13.77 25.45 -8.25
CA SER A 10 13.57 24.44 -7.23
C SER A 10 12.10 24.05 -7.28
N LEU A 11 11.81 22.85 -7.78
CA LEU A 11 10.47 22.25 -7.79
C LEU A 11 10.08 21.76 -6.40
N ASP A 12 10.80 22.19 -5.35
CA ASP A 12 10.40 21.97 -3.97
C ASP A 12 9.49 23.12 -3.51
N TYR A 13 8.18 22.88 -3.59
CA TYR A 13 7.11 23.78 -3.19
C TYR A 13 6.89 23.76 -1.67
N ARG A 14 7.95 23.61 -0.89
CA ARG A 14 7.90 23.66 0.58
C ARG A 14 8.43 25.02 1.04
N ASN A 15 7.92 25.49 2.17
CA ASN A 15 8.45 26.68 2.82
C ASN A 15 9.89 26.46 3.31
N ASP A 16 10.54 27.53 3.78
CA ASP A 16 11.93 27.52 4.29
C ASP A 16 12.20 26.47 5.39
N ASN A 17 11.14 25.99 6.06
CA ASN A 17 11.21 24.94 7.07
C ASN A 17 11.01 23.52 6.51
N GLY A 18 10.98 23.35 5.18
CA GLY A 18 10.76 22.06 4.51
C GLY A 18 9.33 21.52 4.68
N SER A 19 8.33 22.39 4.86
CA SER A 19 6.93 21.99 5.05
C SER A 19 5.97 22.74 4.11
N TYR A 20 4.84 22.13 3.76
CA TYR A 20 3.75 22.88 3.10
C TYR A 20 3.06 23.79 4.12
N LYS A 21 2.43 24.88 3.67
CA LYS A 21 1.56 25.70 4.54
C LYS A 21 0.47 24.84 5.21
N SER A 22 0.05 25.21 6.41
CA SER A 22 -1.00 24.48 7.12
C SER A 22 -2.31 24.51 6.32
N ILE A 23 -3.23 23.56 6.58
CA ILE A 23 -4.48 23.54 5.82
C ILE A 23 -5.28 24.83 6.04
N ASP A 24 -5.19 25.43 7.22
CA ASP A 24 -5.99 26.60 7.61
C ASP A 24 -5.45 27.89 6.98
N GLU A 25 -4.21 27.87 6.46
CA GLU A 25 -3.58 28.93 5.67
C GLU A 25 -3.81 28.76 4.16
N CYS A 26 -4.50 27.69 3.74
CA CYS A 26 -4.81 27.47 2.33
C CYS A 26 -5.95 28.39 1.84
N ARG A 27 -6.13 28.48 0.52
CA ARG A 27 -7.26 29.20 -0.10
C ARG A 27 -8.61 28.81 0.56
N PRO A 28 -9.53 29.77 0.79
CA PRO A 28 -10.78 29.52 1.53
C PRO A 28 -11.61 28.34 1.00
N GLU A 29 -11.60 28.12 -0.32
CA GLU A 29 -12.30 27.04 -1.00
C GLU A 29 -11.74 25.68 -0.62
N ILE A 30 -10.41 25.56 -0.54
CA ILE A 30 -9.71 24.34 -0.13
C ILE A 30 -9.94 24.07 1.35
N VAL A 31 -9.88 25.10 2.20
CA VAL A 31 -10.22 24.99 3.63
C VAL A 31 -11.66 24.48 3.80
N ARG A 32 -12.60 25.01 3.02
CA ARG A 32 -14.01 24.58 3.02
C ARG A 32 -14.14 23.13 2.58
N TYR A 33 -13.40 22.71 1.55
CA TYR A 33 -13.42 21.33 1.08
C TYR A 33 -12.84 20.34 2.13
N ASP A 34 -11.74 20.68 2.82
CA ASP A 34 -11.22 19.87 3.94
C ASP A 34 -12.29 19.64 5.02
N LYS A 35 -13.06 20.68 5.37
CA LYS A 35 -14.17 20.55 6.32
C LYS A 35 -15.24 19.57 5.82
N VAL A 36 -15.60 19.62 4.54
CA VAL A 36 -16.58 18.68 3.95
C VAL A 36 -16.07 17.24 3.99
N LEU A 37 -14.79 17.00 3.70
CA LEU A 37 -14.17 15.67 3.79
C LEU A 37 -14.23 15.09 5.21
N ARG A 38 -14.09 15.94 6.24
CA ARG A 38 -14.21 15.52 7.65
C ARG A 38 -15.64 15.12 8.04
N VAL A 39 -16.65 15.71 7.40
CA VAL A 39 -18.07 15.41 7.66
C VAL A 39 -18.54 14.20 6.85
N ASN A 40 -18.09 14.05 5.60
CA ASN A 40 -18.47 12.95 4.71
C ASN A 40 -17.64 11.67 4.87
N THR A 41 -16.64 11.65 5.77
CA THR A 41 -15.97 10.41 6.16
C THR A 41 -16.88 9.64 7.11
N ASN A 42 -17.32 8.45 6.66
CA ASN A 42 -18.27 7.54 7.31
C ASN A 42 -18.46 7.79 8.81
N ASP A 43 -19.61 8.39 9.16
CA ASP A 43 -19.90 9.11 10.41
C ASP A 43 -19.95 8.22 11.69
N LYS A 44 -19.52 6.96 11.59
CA LYS A 44 -19.57 5.97 12.67
C LYS A 44 -18.24 5.72 13.38
N ASP A 45 -17.12 6.25 12.88
CA ASP A 45 -15.81 6.00 13.50
C ASP A 45 -14.90 7.25 13.54
N PRO A 46 -14.70 7.88 14.72
CA PRO A 46 -13.73 8.95 14.92
C PRO A 46 -12.30 8.59 14.48
N LYS A 47 -11.90 7.32 14.48
CA LYS A 47 -10.56 6.86 14.04
C LYS A 47 -10.42 6.92 12.51
N SER A 48 -11.51 6.81 11.75
CA SER A 48 -11.51 7.02 10.29
C SER A 48 -11.03 8.43 9.91
N ARG A 49 -11.44 9.44 10.69
CA ARG A 49 -11.06 10.85 10.47
C ARG A 49 -9.56 11.12 10.63
N GLN A 50 -8.86 10.28 11.40
CA GLN A 50 -7.40 10.37 11.60
C GLN A 50 -6.60 9.31 10.83
N SER A 51 -7.24 8.59 9.91
CA SER A 51 -6.58 7.55 9.14
C SER A 51 -5.39 8.09 8.35
N GLN A 52 -4.43 7.22 8.05
CA GLN A 52 -3.29 7.58 7.19
C GLN A 52 -3.74 8.09 5.81
N SER A 53 -4.88 7.60 5.32
CA SER A 53 -5.49 8.07 4.07
C SER A 53 -5.93 9.53 4.17
N THR A 54 -6.57 9.94 5.28
CA THR A 54 -7.00 11.33 5.50
C THR A 54 -5.79 12.26 5.65
N LYS A 55 -4.74 11.82 6.37
CA LYS A 55 -3.49 12.61 6.51
C LYS A 55 -2.83 12.85 5.16
N ARG A 56 -2.73 11.81 4.32
CA ARG A 56 -2.15 11.92 2.98
C ARG A 56 -3.00 12.82 2.08
N TYR A 57 -4.32 12.68 2.14
CA TYR A 57 -5.22 13.56 1.38
C TYR A 57 -5.01 15.04 1.73
N ARG A 58 -4.95 15.37 3.03
CA ARG A 58 -4.67 16.75 3.47
C ARG A 58 -3.30 17.25 3.03
N GLN A 59 -2.28 16.39 3.01
CA GLN A 59 -0.96 16.75 2.51
C GLN A 59 -0.99 17.05 1.00
N ASP A 60 -1.78 16.28 0.24
CA ASP A 60 -1.94 16.47 -1.20
C ASP A 60 -2.68 17.80 -1.50
N LEU A 61 -3.71 18.16 -0.72
CA LEU A 61 -4.38 19.48 -0.78
C LEU A 61 -3.42 20.64 -0.48
N ARG A 62 -2.65 20.55 0.61
CA ARG A 62 -1.70 21.60 1.02
C ARG A 62 -0.60 21.82 -0.04
N TRP A 63 -0.12 20.73 -0.63
CA TRP A 63 0.84 20.81 -1.73
C TRP A 63 0.23 21.51 -2.94
N PHE A 64 -1.00 21.13 -3.32
CA PHE A 64 -1.67 21.73 -4.48
C PHE A 64 -1.84 23.24 -4.30
N ASP A 65 -2.26 23.67 -3.12
CA ASP A 65 -2.45 25.10 -2.84
C ASP A 65 -1.13 25.89 -2.83
N HIS A 66 -0.04 25.26 -2.42
CA HIS A 66 1.29 25.87 -2.50
C HIS A 66 1.83 25.90 -3.94
N TRP A 67 1.49 24.88 -4.75
CA TRP A 67 1.80 24.88 -6.18
C TRP A 67 1.09 26.02 -6.91
N LEU A 68 -0.19 26.31 -6.57
CA LEU A 68 -0.92 27.46 -7.09
C LEU A 68 -0.23 28.79 -6.73
N ASP A 69 0.22 28.96 -5.48
CA ASP A 69 0.94 30.18 -5.05
C ASP A 69 2.24 30.43 -5.85
N ALA A 70 2.86 29.37 -6.34
CA ALA A 70 4.08 29.44 -7.12
C ALA A 70 3.84 29.75 -8.61
N GLN A 71 2.59 29.85 -9.06
CA GLN A 71 2.26 30.24 -10.44
C GLN A 71 1.88 31.71 -10.48
N ASP A 72 2.54 32.49 -11.35
CA ASP A 72 2.34 33.95 -11.45
C ASP A 72 0.88 34.36 -11.74
N ASN A 73 0.09 33.48 -12.39
CA ASN A 73 -1.27 33.77 -12.85
C ASN A 73 -2.36 32.89 -12.22
N LEU A 74 -2.07 32.10 -11.18
CA LEU A 74 -3.07 31.24 -10.51
C LEU A 74 -3.35 31.73 -9.09
N THR A 75 -4.02 32.87 -8.96
CA THR A 75 -4.31 33.49 -7.67
C THR A 75 -5.50 32.82 -7.00
N GLU A 76 -6.53 32.48 -7.76
CA GLU A 76 -7.76 31.83 -7.31
C GLU A 76 -7.81 30.37 -7.79
N VAL A 77 -8.63 29.55 -7.14
CA VAL A 77 -8.87 28.17 -7.60
C VAL A 77 -9.57 28.12 -8.97
N SER A 78 -10.27 29.19 -9.35
CA SER A 78 -10.94 29.37 -10.64
C SER A 78 -9.99 29.71 -11.79
N ASP A 79 -8.76 30.11 -11.50
CA ASP A 79 -7.78 30.45 -12.54
C ASP A 79 -7.22 29.20 -13.24
N LEU A 80 -7.30 28.03 -12.60
CA LEU A 80 -6.92 26.76 -13.23
C LEU A 80 -7.98 26.36 -14.26
N ASN A 81 -7.56 26.19 -15.50
CA ASN A 81 -8.41 25.86 -16.64
C ASN A 81 -7.71 24.88 -17.60
N ASP A 82 -8.40 24.50 -18.67
CA ASP A 82 -7.88 23.54 -19.66
C ASP A 82 -6.59 24.03 -20.36
N GLU A 83 -6.36 25.34 -20.45
CA GLU A 83 -5.16 25.90 -21.11
C GLU A 83 -3.90 25.78 -20.25
N ASN A 84 -4.05 25.69 -18.92
CA ASN A 84 -2.93 25.68 -17.98
C ASN A 84 -2.83 24.40 -17.13
N VAL A 85 -3.73 23.43 -17.32
CA VAL A 85 -3.69 22.13 -16.64
C VAL A 85 -2.40 21.34 -16.91
N ASP A 86 -1.74 21.58 -18.06
CA ASP A 86 -0.45 20.99 -18.39
C ASP A 86 0.66 21.39 -17.40
N LEU A 87 0.58 22.58 -16.79
CA LEU A 87 1.52 23.00 -15.75
C LEU A 87 1.40 22.11 -14.51
N LEU A 88 0.17 21.69 -14.15
CA LEU A 88 -0.07 20.77 -13.04
C LEU A 88 0.49 19.39 -13.36
N ILE A 89 0.27 18.89 -14.58
CA ILE A 89 0.80 17.60 -15.03
C ILE A 89 2.33 17.62 -14.97
N PHE A 90 2.95 18.67 -15.50
CA PHE A 90 4.40 18.85 -15.46
C PHE A 90 4.93 18.83 -14.01
N ALA A 91 4.31 19.61 -13.11
CA ALA A 91 4.72 19.66 -11.71
C ALA A 91 4.57 18.30 -11.00
N LEU A 92 3.49 17.56 -11.27
CA LEU A 92 3.29 16.21 -10.74
C LEU A 92 4.35 15.24 -11.25
N ASP A 93 4.68 15.31 -12.55
CA ASP A 93 5.62 14.40 -13.19
C ASP A 93 7.05 14.56 -12.67
N HIS A 94 7.48 15.79 -12.39
CA HIS A 94 8.84 16.09 -11.95
C HIS A 94 9.05 15.93 -10.44
N GLN A 95 8.00 16.08 -9.61
CA GLN A 95 8.15 16.03 -8.14
C GLN A 95 7.90 14.68 -7.49
N PHE A 96 7.10 13.83 -8.13
CA PHE A 96 6.65 12.59 -7.52
C PHE A 96 7.05 11.40 -8.36
N ASN A 97 7.03 10.21 -7.77
CA ASN A 97 7.39 8.96 -8.43
C ASN A 97 6.23 7.96 -8.42
N GLY A 98 6.20 7.08 -9.43
CA GLY A 98 5.16 6.09 -9.70
C GLY A 98 3.72 6.57 -9.44
N SER A 99 2.93 5.73 -8.79
CA SER A 99 1.51 5.95 -8.52
C SER A 99 1.16 7.21 -7.70
N THR A 100 2.15 7.87 -7.07
CA THR A 100 1.90 9.09 -6.27
C THR A 100 1.41 10.23 -7.15
N LYS A 101 1.95 10.38 -8.35
CA LYS A 101 1.53 11.38 -9.35
C LYS A 101 0.04 11.24 -9.64
N ARG A 102 -0.37 10.00 -9.96
CA ARG A 102 -1.74 9.66 -10.29
C ARG A 102 -2.70 9.82 -9.11
N GLN A 103 -2.27 9.43 -7.91
CA GLN A 103 -3.12 9.62 -6.74
C GLN A 103 -3.41 11.10 -6.48
N ARG A 104 -2.40 11.97 -6.57
CA ARG A 104 -2.58 13.42 -6.36
C ARG A 104 -3.52 14.00 -7.41
N TRP A 105 -3.34 13.63 -8.68
CA TRP A 105 -4.28 13.96 -9.75
C TRP A 105 -5.73 13.58 -9.39
N ASP A 106 -5.97 12.32 -9.01
CA ASP A 106 -7.33 11.82 -8.69
C ASP A 106 -7.96 12.62 -7.54
N GLN A 107 -7.16 13.03 -6.54
CA GLN A 107 -7.65 13.82 -5.42
C GLN A 107 -7.97 15.27 -5.78
N ILE A 108 -7.11 15.91 -6.57
CA ILE A 108 -7.32 17.28 -7.04
C ILE A 108 -8.54 17.32 -7.96
N SER A 109 -8.66 16.36 -8.88
CA SER A 109 -9.83 16.21 -9.75
C SER A 109 -11.12 16.05 -8.93
N SER A 110 -11.11 15.22 -7.88
CA SER A 110 -12.27 15.07 -6.97
C SER A 110 -12.63 16.37 -6.22
N MET A 111 -11.65 17.19 -5.89
CA MET A 111 -11.85 18.51 -5.28
C MET A 111 -12.47 19.49 -6.28
N TYR A 112 -12.00 19.50 -7.53
CA TYR A 112 -12.59 20.34 -8.57
C TYR A 112 -14.00 19.91 -8.95
N ASP A 113 -14.33 18.60 -8.91
CA ASP A 113 -15.72 18.15 -9.02
C ASP A 113 -16.60 18.75 -7.90
N TYR A 114 -16.04 18.94 -6.70
CA TYR A 114 -16.76 19.61 -5.62
C TYR A 114 -16.91 21.11 -5.86
N PHE A 115 -15.87 21.77 -6.38
CA PHE A 115 -15.93 23.19 -6.74
C PHE A 115 -16.97 23.46 -7.84
N GLU A 116 -17.03 22.60 -8.86
CA GLU A 116 -18.03 22.65 -9.92
C GLU A 116 -19.45 22.49 -9.34
N ARG A 117 -19.69 21.46 -8.51
CA ARG A 117 -20.99 21.26 -7.82
C ARG A 117 -21.40 22.43 -6.90
N LYS A 118 -20.44 23.27 -6.49
CA LYS A 118 -20.69 24.45 -5.64
C LYS A 118 -20.68 25.76 -6.43
N ASN A 119 -20.58 25.69 -7.75
CA ASN A 119 -20.46 26.85 -8.64
C ASN A 119 -19.31 27.79 -8.24
N ILE A 120 -18.22 27.22 -7.74
CA ILE A 120 -16.95 27.94 -7.49
C ILE A 120 -16.15 28.02 -8.80
N VAL A 121 -16.23 26.98 -9.62
CA VAL A 121 -15.71 26.92 -10.99
C VAL A 121 -16.85 26.54 -11.92
N ASP A 122 -16.78 26.96 -13.18
CA ASP A 122 -17.79 26.60 -14.19
C ASP A 122 -17.72 25.13 -14.59
N GLN A 123 -16.50 24.58 -14.68
CA GLN A 123 -16.23 23.19 -15.04
C GLN A 123 -14.96 22.70 -14.35
N ASN A 124 -14.88 21.41 -14.01
CA ASN A 124 -13.64 20.79 -13.58
C ASN A 124 -12.60 20.73 -14.73
N PRO A 125 -11.47 21.46 -14.64
CA PRO A 125 -10.46 21.50 -15.70
C PRO A 125 -9.67 20.19 -15.86
N LEU A 126 -9.81 19.26 -14.91
CA LEU A 126 -9.18 17.94 -14.99
C LEU A 126 -10.12 16.89 -15.61
N ALA A 127 -11.40 17.20 -15.85
CA ALA A 127 -12.40 16.21 -16.25
C ALA A 127 -12.25 15.74 -17.70
N ALA A 128 -11.86 16.64 -18.62
CA ALA A 128 -11.64 16.31 -20.03
C ALA A 128 -10.31 15.58 -20.27
N GLU A 129 -9.36 15.72 -19.35
CA GLU A 129 -8.03 15.14 -19.46
C GLU A 129 -8.05 13.63 -19.22
N ASN A 130 -7.27 12.90 -20.03
CA ASN A 130 -7.01 11.49 -19.77
C ASN A 130 -5.66 11.33 -19.08
N PRO A 131 -5.61 11.31 -17.74
CA PRO A 131 -4.36 11.19 -16.99
C PRO A 131 -3.51 9.97 -17.39
N ARG A 132 -4.11 8.85 -17.83
CA ARG A 132 -3.31 7.69 -18.27
C ARG A 132 -2.53 7.98 -19.56
N LYS A 133 -3.15 8.68 -20.52
CA LYS A 133 -2.48 9.09 -21.77
C LYS A 133 -1.35 10.10 -21.52
N ARG A 134 -1.43 10.82 -20.39
CA ARG A 134 -0.43 11.78 -19.90
C ARG A 134 0.64 11.14 -19.01
N GLY A 135 0.77 9.80 -18.98
CA GLY A 135 1.77 9.10 -18.16
C GLY A 135 1.43 8.95 -16.67
N LEU A 136 0.29 9.49 -16.21
CA LEU A 136 -0.18 9.36 -14.82
C LEU A 136 -0.88 8.01 -14.64
N THR A 137 -0.07 6.98 -14.36
CA THR A 137 -0.53 5.60 -14.15
C THR A 137 -0.57 5.23 -12.66
N LYS A 138 -1.26 4.12 -12.34
CA LYS A 138 -1.29 3.56 -10.98
C LYS A 138 -0.12 2.60 -10.71
N THR A 139 0.82 2.49 -11.65
CA THR A 139 2.01 1.65 -11.53
C THR A 139 2.91 2.19 -10.42
N THR A 140 3.37 1.31 -9.53
CA THR A 140 4.24 1.74 -8.43
C THR A 140 5.67 1.94 -8.92
N GLU A 141 6.44 2.80 -8.25
CA GLU A 141 7.86 2.98 -8.59
C GLU A 141 8.63 1.66 -8.45
N GLN A 142 8.24 0.81 -7.50
CA GLN A 142 8.80 -0.52 -7.37
C GLN A 142 8.57 -1.38 -8.61
N GLU A 143 7.35 -1.37 -9.18
CA GLU A 143 7.01 -2.12 -10.41
C GLU A 143 7.76 -1.61 -11.63
N ILE A 144 7.99 -0.29 -11.72
CA ILE A 144 8.77 0.33 -12.81
C ILE A 144 10.23 -0.12 -12.78
N GLN A 145 10.77 -0.33 -11.59
CA GLN A 145 12.19 -0.64 -11.37
C GLN A 145 12.49 -2.14 -11.34
N ILE A 146 11.51 -3.01 -11.61
CA ILE A 146 11.74 -4.47 -11.72
C ILE A 146 12.48 -4.74 -13.01
N GLU A 147 13.59 -5.49 -12.93
CA GLU A 147 14.34 -5.88 -14.13
C GLU A 147 13.62 -7.00 -14.91
N PRO A 148 13.90 -7.18 -16.22
CA PRO A 148 13.19 -8.17 -17.05
C PRO A 148 13.22 -9.62 -16.56
N ASP A 149 14.25 -10.02 -15.80
CA ASP A 149 14.41 -11.35 -15.21
C ASP A 149 13.91 -11.44 -13.76
N GLU A 150 13.44 -10.33 -13.19
CA GLU A 150 12.90 -10.28 -11.84
C GLU A 150 11.37 -10.32 -11.83
N ARG A 151 10.82 -10.68 -10.67
CA ARG A 151 9.38 -10.76 -10.46
C ARG A 151 8.97 -10.04 -9.19
N TYR A 152 7.77 -9.46 -9.24
CA TYR A 152 7.17 -8.84 -8.06
C TYR A 152 6.71 -9.89 -7.03
N ALA A 153 6.21 -11.03 -7.52
CA ALA A 153 5.68 -12.13 -6.73
C ALA A 153 6.80 -13.06 -6.26
N LEU A 154 6.90 -13.34 -4.96
CA LEU A 154 7.79 -14.40 -4.47
C LEU A 154 7.23 -15.80 -4.78
N THR A 155 8.13 -16.75 -5.02
CA THR A 155 7.80 -18.17 -5.15
C THR A 155 8.01 -18.94 -3.86
N ALA A 156 7.42 -20.14 -3.79
CA ALA A 156 7.63 -21.06 -2.68
C ALA A 156 9.12 -21.39 -2.46
N GLU A 157 9.92 -21.50 -3.52
CA GLU A 157 11.36 -21.78 -3.42
C GLU A 157 12.13 -20.60 -2.80
N GLU A 158 11.87 -19.38 -3.26
CA GLU A 158 12.47 -18.16 -2.67
C GLU A 158 12.10 -18.01 -1.20
N VAL A 159 10.84 -18.26 -0.84
CA VAL A 159 10.39 -18.20 0.56
C VAL A 159 11.10 -19.25 1.42
N ARG A 160 11.24 -20.50 0.95
CA ARG A 160 12.02 -21.53 1.65
C ARG A 160 13.49 -21.11 1.80
N LYS A 161 14.07 -20.49 0.77
CA LYS A 161 15.43 -19.95 0.82
C LYS A 161 15.55 -18.85 1.87
N MET A 162 14.59 -17.94 1.96
CA MET A 162 14.52 -16.91 3.00
C MET A 162 14.50 -17.54 4.40
N GLU A 163 13.57 -18.47 4.64
CA GLU A 163 13.42 -19.14 5.94
C GLU A 163 14.70 -19.86 6.38
N LYS A 164 15.39 -20.53 5.46
CA LYS A 164 16.65 -21.23 5.74
C LYS A 164 17.78 -20.28 6.17
N ASN A 165 17.76 -19.05 5.68
CA ASN A 165 18.84 -18.08 5.87
C ASN A 165 18.52 -17.00 6.92
N VAL A 166 17.39 -17.06 7.62
CA VAL A 166 17.07 -16.15 8.73
C VAL A 166 18.15 -16.23 9.81
N LYS A 167 18.87 -15.12 10.04
CA LYS A 167 19.96 -15.04 11.04
C LYS A 167 19.51 -14.54 12.41
N GLN A 168 18.66 -13.51 12.46
CA GLN A 168 18.22 -12.88 13.70
C GLN A 168 16.91 -13.47 14.18
N HIS A 169 16.75 -13.64 15.49
CA HIS A 169 15.51 -14.13 16.14
C HIS A 169 14.85 -15.28 15.37
N GLY A 170 15.67 -16.28 15.04
CA GLY A 170 15.36 -17.33 14.06
C GLY A 170 13.94 -17.90 14.15
N PRO A 171 13.46 -18.33 15.33
CA PRO A 171 12.11 -18.87 15.50
C PRO A 171 11.00 -17.88 15.10
N ARG A 172 11.01 -16.67 15.67
CA ARG A 172 10.00 -15.63 15.40
C ARG A 172 9.98 -15.23 13.93
N ASP A 173 11.15 -14.92 13.40
CA ASP A 173 11.27 -14.30 12.08
C ASP A 173 10.95 -15.32 10.97
N LYS A 174 11.33 -16.60 11.15
CA LYS A 174 10.88 -17.71 10.29
C LYS A 174 9.36 -17.91 10.36
N LEU A 175 8.79 -17.89 11.57
CA LEU A 175 7.34 -18.03 11.75
C LEU A 175 6.58 -16.90 11.04
N ILE A 176 7.04 -15.65 11.14
CA ILE A 176 6.44 -14.49 10.45
C ILE A 176 6.42 -14.73 8.94
N ILE A 177 7.56 -15.11 8.35
CA ILE A 177 7.68 -15.34 6.90
C ILE A 177 6.75 -16.47 6.47
N ARG A 178 6.78 -17.62 7.15
CA ARG A 178 5.95 -18.78 6.79
C ARG A 178 4.46 -18.48 6.95
N LEU A 179 4.06 -17.86 8.05
CA LEU A 179 2.67 -17.51 8.31
C LEU A 179 2.13 -16.57 7.23
N MET A 180 2.88 -15.51 6.91
CA MET A 180 2.46 -14.56 5.88
C MET A 180 2.39 -15.20 4.49
N TRP A 181 3.31 -16.13 4.18
CA TRP A 181 3.29 -16.90 2.94
C TRP A 181 2.07 -17.81 2.84
N GLN A 182 1.71 -18.54 3.91
CA GLN A 182 0.61 -19.51 3.87
C GLN A 182 -0.78 -18.88 3.93
N THR A 183 -0.90 -17.72 4.56
CA THR A 183 -2.21 -17.11 4.88
C THR A 183 -2.50 -15.85 4.05
N GLY A 184 -1.47 -15.31 3.39
CA GLY A 184 -1.56 -14.06 2.66
C GLY A 184 -1.89 -12.84 3.51
N VAL A 185 -1.86 -12.91 4.85
CA VAL A 185 -2.23 -11.76 5.70
C VAL A 185 -1.38 -10.53 5.44
N ARG A 186 -1.96 -9.33 5.62
CA ARG A 186 -1.19 -8.09 5.50
C ARG A 186 -0.23 -7.98 6.68
N ARG A 187 0.93 -7.34 6.49
CA ARG A 187 1.88 -7.06 7.58
C ARG A 187 1.24 -6.36 8.79
N THR A 188 0.24 -5.50 8.56
CA THR A 188 -0.48 -4.83 9.63
C THR A 188 -1.38 -5.80 10.39
N GLU A 189 -2.07 -6.71 9.69
CA GLU A 189 -2.89 -7.74 10.33
C GLU A 189 -1.99 -8.71 11.11
N ALA A 190 -0.89 -9.18 10.52
CA ALA A 190 0.13 -9.99 11.19
C ALA A 190 0.64 -9.32 12.48
N SER A 191 0.88 -8.01 12.45
CA SER A 191 1.33 -7.25 13.62
C SER A 191 0.31 -7.17 14.77
N TYR A 192 -0.97 -7.48 14.52
CA TYR A 192 -2.05 -7.44 15.51
C TYR A 192 -2.61 -8.83 15.85
N LEU A 193 -2.08 -9.91 15.25
CA LEU A 193 -2.50 -11.25 15.61
C LEU A 193 -2.21 -11.51 17.09
N THR A 194 -3.15 -12.18 17.75
CA THR A 194 -3.03 -12.65 19.12
C THR A 194 -3.12 -14.16 19.15
N THR A 195 -2.58 -14.80 20.18
CA THR A 195 -2.67 -16.26 20.33
C THR A 195 -4.11 -16.76 20.42
N LYS A 196 -5.03 -15.95 20.95
CA LYS A 196 -6.46 -16.26 21.06
C LYS A 196 -7.21 -16.26 19.73
N MET A 197 -6.64 -15.71 18.67
CA MET A 197 -7.25 -15.71 17.33
C MET A 197 -7.05 -17.04 16.59
N PHE A 198 -6.24 -17.96 17.13
CA PHE A 198 -5.92 -19.23 16.49
C PHE A 198 -6.86 -20.33 16.97
N ASN A 199 -7.47 -21.01 16.01
CA ASN A 199 -8.06 -22.32 16.24
C ASN A 199 -7.04 -23.37 15.76
N TYR A 200 -6.27 -23.93 16.70
CA TYR A 200 -5.17 -24.85 16.39
C TYR A 200 -5.66 -26.19 15.84
N ASP A 201 -6.83 -26.67 16.29
CA ASP A 201 -7.40 -27.94 15.82
C ASP A 201 -7.85 -27.84 14.36
N GLN A 202 -8.43 -26.71 13.98
CA GLN A 202 -8.88 -26.44 12.61
C GLN A 202 -7.78 -25.84 11.72
N ARG A 203 -6.67 -25.41 12.32
CA ARG A 203 -5.58 -24.66 11.66
C ARG A 203 -6.07 -23.39 10.98
N GLU A 204 -6.84 -22.61 11.72
CA GLU A 204 -7.47 -21.39 11.25
C GLU A 204 -7.10 -20.19 12.12
N ILE A 205 -7.11 -19.01 11.50
CA ILE A 205 -6.90 -17.72 12.19
C ILE A 205 -8.12 -16.85 11.92
N GLU A 206 -8.79 -16.45 13.00
CA GLU A 206 -9.89 -15.49 12.95
C GLU A 206 -9.34 -14.06 12.97
N ILE A 207 -9.50 -13.34 11.85
CA ILE A 207 -9.04 -11.96 11.72
C ILE A 207 -10.25 -11.04 11.89
N PRO A 208 -10.39 -10.31 13.01
CA PRO A 208 -11.53 -9.45 13.25
C PRO A 208 -11.50 -8.21 12.34
N GLY A 209 -12.68 -7.66 12.07
CA GLY A 209 -12.83 -6.47 11.21
C GLY A 209 -12.08 -5.23 11.73
N GLU A 210 -11.85 -5.13 13.04
CA GLU A 210 -11.17 -3.98 13.65
C GLU A 210 -9.70 -3.84 13.24
N ILE A 211 -9.04 -4.96 12.93
CA ILE A 211 -7.63 -4.97 12.51
C ILE A 211 -7.47 -5.01 10.99
N THR A 212 -8.57 -5.17 10.23
CA THR A 212 -8.55 -5.16 8.77
C THR A 212 -8.79 -3.76 8.21
N LYS A 213 -8.14 -3.45 7.09
CA LYS A 213 -8.28 -2.14 6.42
C LYS A 213 -9.71 -1.89 5.93
N ASN A 214 -10.46 -2.94 5.62
CA ASN A 214 -11.81 -2.83 5.07
C ASN A 214 -12.91 -2.89 6.13
N GLY A 215 -12.58 -3.11 7.41
CA GLY A 215 -13.57 -3.24 8.48
C GLY A 215 -14.32 -4.57 8.47
N MET A 216 -13.89 -5.53 7.64
CA MET A 216 -14.56 -6.83 7.48
C MET A 216 -13.67 -7.92 8.06
N GLY A 217 -14.23 -8.73 8.94
CA GLY A 217 -13.55 -9.91 9.46
C GLY A 217 -13.45 -11.02 8.41
N ARG A 218 -12.49 -11.93 8.60
CA ARG A 218 -12.36 -13.15 7.80
C ARG A 218 -11.61 -14.23 8.58
N VAL A 219 -11.83 -15.48 8.17
CA VAL A 219 -11.03 -16.61 8.62
C VAL A 219 -10.00 -16.93 7.53
N VAL A 220 -8.76 -17.21 7.93
CA VAL A 220 -7.72 -17.69 7.01
C VAL A 220 -7.16 -19.03 7.52
N PRO A 221 -7.12 -20.07 6.67
CA PRO A 221 -6.48 -21.32 7.03
C PRO A 221 -4.96 -21.19 6.93
N TYR A 222 -4.24 -21.99 7.70
CA TYR A 222 -2.82 -22.24 7.56
C TYR A 222 -2.55 -23.74 7.45
N GLN A 223 -1.36 -24.10 6.98
CA GLN A 223 -1.01 -25.50 6.74
C GLN A 223 -0.37 -26.13 7.98
N GLU A 224 -0.54 -27.44 8.16
CA GLU A 224 0.09 -28.23 9.24
C GLU A 224 1.60 -27.98 9.38
N THR A 225 2.28 -27.71 8.26
CA THR A 225 3.71 -27.37 8.25
C THR A 225 4.07 -26.08 9.02
N LEU A 226 3.09 -25.30 9.48
CA LEU A 226 3.29 -24.16 10.38
C LEU A 226 3.29 -24.58 11.86
N ASP A 227 2.62 -25.68 12.23
CA ASP A 227 2.40 -26.10 13.62
C ASP A 227 3.72 -26.20 14.39
N GLY A 228 4.74 -26.81 13.79
CA GLY A 228 6.06 -26.94 14.41
C GLY A 228 6.72 -25.58 14.72
N LEU A 229 6.64 -24.62 13.79
CA LEU A 229 7.19 -23.27 14.00
C LEU A 229 6.37 -22.47 15.03
N LEU A 230 5.06 -22.69 15.04
CA LEU A 230 4.14 -22.01 15.93
C LEU A 230 4.34 -22.48 17.37
N ASN A 231 4.38 -23.80 17.58
CA ASN A 231 4.61 -24.39 18.90
C ASN A 231 6.01 -24.06 19.41
N ASP A 232 7.05 -24.15 18.58
CA ASP A 232 8.41 -23.76 18.95
C ASP A 232 8.47 -22.31 19.45
N TRP A 233 7.80 -21.40 18.74
CA TRP A 233 7.71 -20.01 19.15
C TRP A 233 6.94 -19.81 20.46
N LEU A 234 5.76 -20.42 20.59
CA LEU A 234 4.87 -20.23 21.74
C LEU A 234 5.43 -20.86 23.02
N ASP A 235 5.99 -22.07 22.92
CA ASP A 235 6.40 -22.87 24.08
C ASP A 235 7.78 -22.47 24.60
N PHE A 236 8.69 -21.98 23.74
CA PHE A 236 10.10 -21.80 24.11
C PHE A 236 10.66 -20.39 23.95
N HIS A 237 9.97 -19.47 23.25
CA HIS A 237 10.61 -18.21 22.84
C HIS A 237 9.77 -16.95 23.07
N ARG A 238 8.45 -17.05 22.93
CA ARG A 238 7.56 -15.88 22.99
C ARG A 238 7.60 -15.20 24.36
N ASP A 239 7.47 -15.98 25.42
CA ASP A 239 7.34 -15.44 26.77
C ASP A 239 8.64 -14.81 27.28
N ASP A 240 9.79 -15.40 26.94
CA ASP A 240 11.12 -14.80 27.17
C ASP A 240 11.23 -13.41 26.52
N MET A 241 10.70 -13.26 25.30
CA MET A 241 10.72 -11.99 24.58
C MET A 241 9.66 -10.99 25.08
N ALA A 242 8.53 -11.48 25.59
CA ALA A 242 7.47 -10.67 26.21
C ALA A 242 7.86 -10.12 27.58
N MET A 243 8.83 -10.74 28.26
CA MET A 243 9.31 -10.33 29.58
C MET A 243 8.16 -10.29 30.60
N THR A 244 7.81 -9.10 31.09
CA THR A 244 6.73 -8.88 32.07
C THR A 244 5.46 -8.28 31.44
N ALA A 245 5.40 -8.18 30.10
CA ALA A 245 4.28 -7.57 29.41
C ALA A 245 3.03 -8.47 29.46
N ASP A 246 1.93 -7.92 29.99
CA ASP A 246 0.63 -8.60 30.03
C ASP A 246 -0.17 -8.33 28.74
N HIS A 247 0.09 -9.15 27.72
CA HIS A 247 -0.69 -9.16 26.48
C HIS A 247 -0.57 -10.48 25.71
N ASP A 248 -1.52 -10.74 24.83
CA ASP A 248 -1.62 -11.98 24.05
C ASP A 248 -1.15 -11.84 22.58
N TYR A 249 -0.47 -10.75 22.20
CA TYR A 249 0.06 -10.59 20.84
C TYR A 249 0.96 -11.76 20.46
N LEU A 250 0.75 -12.33 19.27
CA LEU A 250 1.54 -13.45 18.76
C LEU A 250 2.99 -13.05 18.55
N PHE A 251 3.23 -11.93 17.86
CA PHE A 251 4.56 -11.43 17.55
C PHE A 251 4.96 -10.29 18.47
N VAL A 252 6.04 -10.51 19.19
CA VAL A 252 6.58 -9.61 20.20
C VAL A 252 7.94 -9.09 19.76
N GLY A 253 8.22 -7.82 20.03
CA GLY A 253 9.51 -7.18 19.79
C GLY A 253 10.45 -7.34 20.98
N GLU A 254 11.73 -7.03 20.78
CA GLU A 254 12.78 -7.15 21.81
C GLU A 254 12.55 -6.32 23.08
N ARG A 255 11.61 -5.37 23.04
CA ARG A 255 11.23 -4.52 24.18
C ARG A 255 9.96 -5.03 24.88
N GLY A 256 9.55 -6.28 24.67
CA GLY A 256 8.36 -6.88 25.27
C GLY A 256 7.02 -6.49 24.64
N GLY A 257 6.96 -5.38 23.89
CA GLY A 257 5.73 -4.93 23.25
C GLY A 257 5.43 -5.58 21.90
N ARG A 258 4.21 -5.38 21.42
CA ARG A 258 3.75 -5.80 20.08
C ARG A 258 4.73 -5.41 18.97
N LEU A 259 5.06 -6.36 18.10
CA LEU A 259 5.90 -6.11 16.94
C LEU A 259 5.16 -5.20 15.93
N SER A 260 5.79 -4.12 15.47
CA SER A 260 5.15 -3.21 14.52
C SER A 260 5.12 -3.79 13.11
N GLY A 261 4.11 -3.42 12.31
CA GLY A 261 4.04 -3.82 10.90
C GLY A 261 5.23 -3.31 10.07
N GLN A 262 5.87 -2.21 10.47
CA GLN A 262 7.12 -1.76 9.86
C GLN A 262 8.28 -2.70 10.19
N ARG A 263 8.39 -3.16 11.44
CA ARG A 263 9.43 -4.12 11.83
C ARG A 263 9.24 -5.46 11.12
N ILE A 264 8.00 -5.92 10.96
CA ILE A 264 7.70 -7.11 10.12
C ILE A 264 8.21 -6.92 8.68
N ASN A 265 8.01 -5.72 8.10
CA ASN A 265 8.52 -5.43 6.77
C ASN A 265 10.05 -5.48 6.70
N GLU A 266 10.72 -4.98 7.74
CA GLU A 266 12.18 -5.03 7.86
C GLU A 266 12.67 -6.47 8.02
N ILE A 267 12.00 -7.30 8.82
CA ILE A 267 12.31 -8.74 8.96
C ILE A 267 12.22 -9.46 7.61
N VAL A 268 11.15 -9.26 6.85
CA VAL A 268 11.00 -9.87 5.50
C VAL A 268 12.11 -9.40 4.55
N ARG A 269 12.45 -8.10 4.58
CA ARG A 269 13.55 -7.55 3.79
C ARG A 269 14.88 -8.17 4.19
N ASP A 270 15.17 -8.23 5.49
CA ASP A 270 16.43 -8.70 6.05
C ASP A 270 16.64 -10.19 5.75
N ALA A 271 15.59 -11.01 5.88
CA ALA A 271 15.63 -12.42 5.48
C ALA A 271 15.88 -12.62 3.98
N ALA A 272 15.34 -11.73 3.13
CA ALA A 272 15.60 -11.76 1.70
C ALA A 272 17.03 -11.31 1.34
N ILE A 273 17.59 -10.36 2.09
CA ILE A 273 19.01 -9.96 1.99
C ILE A 273 19.90 -11.13 2.40
N ASP A 274 19.60 -11.77 3.54
CA ASP A 274 20.36 -12.90 4.05
C ASP A 274 20.32 -14.11 3.10
N ALA A 275 19.22 -14.30 2.36
CA ALA A 275 19.09 -15.30 1.31
C ALA A 275 19.75 -14.90 -0.03
N GLY A 276 20.29 -13.69 -0.15
CA GLY A 276 20.93 -13.19 -1.36
C GLY A 276 19.98 -13.04 -2.55
N ILE A 277 18.70 -12.75 -2.29
CA ILE A 277 17.68 -12.56 -3.34
C ILE A 277 17.08 -11.16 -3.33
N ASN A 278 17.56 -10.27 -2.45
CA ASN A 278 17.07 -8.90 -2.37
C ASN A 278 18.12 -7.91 -2.87
N ARG A 279 17.67 -6.85 -3.53
CA ARG A 279 18.51 -5.73 -3.96
C ARG A 279 17.86 -4.41 -3.62
N LYS A 280 18.70 -3.37 -3.59
CA LYS A 280 18.23 -1.99 -3.52
C LYS A 280 17.61 -1.59 -4.86
N LEU A 281 16.55 -0.80 -4.78
CA LEU A 281 15.97 -0.11 -5.92
C LEU A 281 16.69 1.23 -6.10
N GLY A 282 16.83 1.69 -7.34
CA GLY A 282 17.57 2.92 -7.69
C GLY A 282 16.91 4.24 -7.25
N TYR A 283 15.99 4.20 -6.27
CA TYR A 283 15.27 5.37 -5.78
C TYR A 283 15.09 5.34 -4.26
N THR A 284 14.87 6.53 -3.70
CA THR A 284 14.56 6.75 -2.29
C THR A 284 13.10 7.15 -2.10
N ASP A 285 12.54 6.88 -0.93
CA ASP A 285 11.25 7.48 -0.57
C ASP A 285 11.40 8.95 -0.13
N ALA A 286 10.26 9.59 0.16
CA ALA A 286 10.19 10.99 0.56
C ALA A 286 11.02 11.35 1.81
N ASN A 287 11.47 10.36 2.60
CA ASN A 287 12.34 10.56 3.77
C ASN A 287 13.82 10.26 3.46
N GLY A 288 14.18 10.10 2.18
CA GLY A 288 15.54 9.76 1.77
C GLY A 288 15.92 8.30 2.03
N LYS A 289 14.98 7.43 2.41
CA LYS A 289 15.27 6.02 2.70
C LYS A 289 15.30 5.21 1.41
N GLU A 290 16.38 4.46 1.22
CA GLU A 290 16.52 3.51 0.13
C GLU A 290 15.41 2.46 0.15
N ARG A 291 14.95 2.11 -1.05
CA ARG A 291 13.89 1.12 -1.25
C ARG A 291 14.48 -0.21 -1.69
N TRP A 292 13.77 -1.29 -1.38
CA TRP A 292 14.22 -2.65 -1.60
C TRP A 292 13.18 -3.39 -2.42
N LEU A 293 13.65 -4.29 -3.29
CA LEU A 293 12.78 -5.05 -4.16
C LEU A 293 11.85 -5.98 -3.36
N ILE A 294 12.37 -6.71 -2.38
CA ILE A 294 11.56 -7.65 -1.60
C ILE A 294 11.14 -7.02 -0.27
N THR A 295 9.84 -7.00 -0.06
CA THR A 295 9.17 -6.52 1.15
C THR A 295 8.01 -7.44 1.54
N ALA A 296 7.35 -7.17 2.66
CA ALA A 296 6.18 -7.93 3.10
C ALA A 296 5.01 -7.90 2.09
N HIS A 297 4.95 -6.88 1.22
CA HIS A 297 3.95 -6.84 0.15
C HIS A 297 4.23 -7.84 -0.97
N ASN A 298 5.50 -8.06 -1.33
CA ASN A 298 5.92 -9.05 -2.32
C ASN A 298 5.59 -10.48 -1.86
N LEU A 299 5.77 -10.76 -0.56
CA LEU A 299 5.42 -12.04 0.04
C LEU A 299 3.92 -12.34 -0.07
N ARG A 300 3.08 -11.36 0.30
CA ARG A 300 1.62 -11.48 0.14
C ARG A 300 1.20 -11.55 -1.32
N HIS A 301 1.88 -10.84 -2.22
CA HIS A 301 1.61 -10.94 -3.64
C HIS A 301 1.93 -12.34 -4.15
N GLY A 302 3.07 -12.91 -3.74
CA GLY A 302 3.45 -14.28 -4.04
C GLY A 302 2.42 -15.32 -3.59
N TYR A 303 1.83 -15.17 -2.39
CA TYR A 303 0.69 -16.01 -1.98
C TYR A 303 -0.50 -15.90 -2.96
N GLY A 304 -0.89 -14.68 -3.33
CA GLY A 304 -1.99 -14.46 -4.27
C GLY A 304 -1.73 -15.07 -5.65
N THR A 305 -0.51 -14.91 -6.16
CA THR A 305 -0.06 -15.52 -7.42
C THR A 305 -0.05 -17.03 -7.32
N TYR A 306 0.47 -17.61 -6.23
CA TYR A 306 0.47 -19.06 -6.00
C TYR A 306 -0.95 -19.62 -5.97
N MET A 307 -1.85 -19.01 -5.20
CA MET A 307 -3.26 -19.44 -5.16
C MET A 307 -3.94 -19.34 -6.52
N ALA A 308 -3.67 -18.30 -7.31
CA ALA A 308 -4.34 -18.08 -8.58
C ALA A 308 -3.81 -18.96 -9.73
N ASN A 309 -2.55 -19.36 -9.69
CA ASN A 309 -1.88 -20.01 -10.82
C ASN A 309 -1.42 -21.45 -10.53
N GLU A 310 -1.25 -21.81 -9.25
CA GLU A 310 -0.75 -23.13 -8.83
C GLU A 310 -1.83 -23.96 -8.11
N THR A 311 -3.06 -23.45 -8.02
CA THR A 311 -4.19 -24.14 -7.38
C THR A 311 -5.48 -23.97 -8.19
N ASP A 312 -6.48 -24.80 -7.92
CA ASP A 312 -7.81 -24.71 -8.55
C ASP A 312 -8.75 -23.69 -7.88
N ALA A 313 -8.22 -22.82 -6.99
CA ALA A 313 -9.04 -21.86 -6.25
C ALA A 313 -9.65 -20.80 -7.16
N GLY A 314 -10.96 -20.58 -7.02
CA GLY A 314 -11.67 -19.53 -7.74
C GLY A 314 -11.25 -18.13 -7.27
N LEU A 315 -11.30 -17.14 -8.16
CA LEU A 315 -10.94 -15.75 -7.83
C LEU A 315 -11.74 -15.15 -6.68
N TRP A 316 -12.98 -15.61 -6.49
CA TRP A 316 -13.80 -15.23 -5.35
C TRP A 316 -13.18 -15.72 -4.04
N GLU A 317 -12.78 -16.99 -3.96
CA GLU A 317 -12.18 -17.61 -2.78
C GLU A 317 -10.86 -16.90 -2.42
N ILE A 318 -10.00 -16.72 -3.42
CA ILE A 318 -8.74 -15.96 -3.27
C ILE A 318 -9.02 -14.54 -2.78
N SER A 319 -10.02 -13.86 -3.34
CA SER A 319 -10.43 -12.52 -2.90
C SER A 319 -10.87 -12.49 -1.44
N LYS A 320 -11.56 -13.53 -0.95
CA LYS A 320 -12.01 -13.63 0.45
C LYS A 320 -10.85 -13.91 1.40
N LEU A 321 -9.97 -14.85 1.07
CA LEU A 321 -8.74 -15.14 1.84
C LEU A 321 -7.85 -13.90 1.97
N MET A 322 -7.71 -13.15 0.87
CA MET A 322 -6.97 -11.90 0.84
C MET A 322 -7.71 -10.74 1.53
N GLY A 323 -9.01 -10.83 1.77
CA GLY A 323 -9.80 -9.71 2.29
C GLY A 323 -9.73 -8.51 1.35
N HIS A 324 -9.92 -8.73 0.05
CA HIS A 324 -10.11 -7.67 -0.94
C HIS A 324 -11.57 -7.21 -0.95
N LYS A 325 -11.80 -5.88 -1.06
CA LYS A 325 -13.16 -5.31 -1.16
C LYS A 325 -13.83 -5.63 -2.50
N SER A 326 -13.05 -5.82 -3.56
CA SER A 326 -13.52 -6.16 -4.90
C SER A 326 -12.71 -7.31 -5.46
N ILE A 327 -13.38 -8.22 -6.16
CA ILE A 327 -12.77 -9.36 -6.88
C ILE A 327 -11.87 -8.84 -8.01
N GLU A 328 -12.21 -7.70 -8.61
CA GLU A 328 -11.43 -7.03 -9.65
C GLU A 328 -9.98 -6.77 -9.20
N THR A 329 -9.78 -6.52 -7.90
CA THR A 329 -8.44 -6.36 -7.33
C THR A 329 -7.61 -7.63 -7.41
N THR A 330 -8.24 -8.79 -7.27
CA THR A 330 -7.60 -10.11 -7.39
C THR A 330 -7.34 -10.43 -8.86
N GLN A 331 -8.33 -10.22 -9.74
CA GLN A 331 -8.21 -10.42 -11.18
C GLN A 331 -7.05 -9.61 -11.77
N ASN A 332 -7.04 -8.29 -11.56
CA ASN A 332 -6.05 -7.39 -12.14
C ASN A 332 -4.62 -7.62 -11.62
N ARG A 333 -4.44 -8.34 -10.51
CA ARG A 333 -3.14 -8.53 -9.87
C ARG A 333 -2.50 -9.88 -10.11
N TYR A 334 -3.29 -10.95 -10.23
CA TYR A 334 -2.76 -12.31 -10.18
C TYR A 334 -3.02 -13.12 -11.44
N VAL A 335 -3.86 -12.61 -12.34
CA VAL A 335 -4.26 -13.32 -13.56
C VAL A 335 -3.82 -12.52 -14.77
N ALA A 336 -3.01 -13.14 -15.62
CA ALA A 336 -2.70 -12.60 -16.93
C ALA A 336 -3.89 -12.81 -17.88
N HIS A 337 -4.05 -11.94 -18.88
CA HIS A 337 -5.08 -12.14 -19.89
C HIS A 337 -4.69 -13.33 -20.78
N ASP A 338 -5.51 -14.38 -20.75
CA ASP A 338 -5.40 -15.54 -21.64
C ASP A 338 -6.79 -15.86 -22.21
N GLU A 339 -6.92 -15.76 -23.53
CA GLU A 339 -8.15 -16.04 -24.27
C GLU A 339 -8.63 -17.49 -24.10
N ARG A 340 -7.73 -18.40 -23.70
CA ARG A 340 -8.01 -19.84 -23.56
C ARG A 340 -8.17 -20.32 -22.12
N ALA A 341 -8.06 -19.43 -21.13
CA ALA A 341 -8.04 -19.80 -19.70
C ALA A 341 -9.24 -20.65 -19.23
N GLY A 342 -10.39 -20.56 -19.92
CA GLY A 342 -11.60 -21.34 -19.59
C GLY A 342 -11.84 -22.58 -20.46
N THR A 343 -11.02 -22.84 -21.49
CA THR A 343 -11.33 -23.84 -22.52
C THR A 343 -11.35 -25.26 -21.97
N GLU A 344 -10.34 -25.66 -21.18
CA GLU A 344 -10.28 -26.99 -20.59
C GLU A 344 -11.43 -27.25 -19.61
N HIS A 345 -11.72 -26.29 -18.74
CA HIS A 345 -12.81 -26.40 -17.77
C HIS A 345 -14.18 -26.44 -18.47
N GLY A 346 -14.36 -25.61 -19.52
CA GLY A 346 -15.56 -25.61 -20.36
C GLY A 346 -15.76 -26.93 -21.11
N HIS A 347 -14.69 -27.56 -21.62
CA HIS A 347 -14.77 -28.89 -22.23
C HIS A 347 -15.14 -29.98 -21.23
N LYS A 348 -14.61 -29.90 -20.00
CA LYS A 348 -14.80 -30.94 -18.98
C LYS A 348 -16.15 -30.86 -18.26
N TYR A 349 -16.64 -29.64 -17.99
CA TYR A 349 -17.81 -29.42 -17.13
C TYR A 349 -18.92 -28.57 -17.78
N GLY A 350 -18.79 -28.25 -19.08
CA GLY A 350 -19.82 -27.53 -19.81
C GLY A 350 -21.19 -28.23 -19.71
N PRO A 351 -22.29 -27.48 -19.53
CA PRO A 351 -23.63 -28.06 -19.50
C PRO A 351 -23.92 -28.78 -20.82
N LYS A 352 -24.50 -29.97 -20.72
CA LYS A 352 -24.85 -30.80 -21.88
C LYS A 352 -26.10 -30.33 -22.58
#